data_AF-A0A258L7K5-F1
#
_entry.id   AF-A0A258L7K5-F1
#
_cell.length_a   1.000
_cell.length_b   1.000
_cell.length_c   1.000
_cell.angle_alpha   90.00
_cell.angle_beta   90.00
_cell.angle_gamma   90.00
#
_symmetry.space_group_name_H-M   'P 1'
#
loop_
_entity.id
_entity.type
_entity.pdbx_description
1 polymer ?
#
loop_
_entity_poly.entity_id
_entity_poly.type
_entity_poly.pdbx_seq_one_letter_code
_entity_poly.pdbx_strand_id
1 'polypeptide(L)'
;MIDPRAGDVEDDASSTKQRKLSAIAGSILAEISIAKFLLAWLLLIGLPGLLLGAGPLILTAWLSRVTDKVATLSGLGSILLLGLLALVGLYGLRPLVRLVENNFWALQAIAVQPVYGLFREGLSQLAEKRLSPNSDMNHRAKRRSATALAAGLLSSALGLSLFALAWPHTQWHGTFADLANPLRLALPAIANATVIGGGYLAYASLLWAIADATMPQPLALSANKSGSGGGTPSRIAHLSDLHIVGEPFGFRIESGRAGPRGNDRAYRLFDLLSKEHARRPLDLVLITGDMTDAGRSSEWIEFFSMLARHSELRARTLILPGNHDLNVVDRSNPARLELPASPSKQLRQLRTLSAMAAVQGDRVRVFDRATQRLGETLAERVAPYADLIRSFADQKRLVRSTELAELWANCFPQVLPPAHDHGLGVFLLNSNAESNFSFTNALGMLPTEDLKALRSIMDQYPTAGWIVGLHHHLIEYPMPVASLSERIGTALINGSWVVRQLNPVAVRLLVMHGHRHIDWIGRAGPLQIVSAPSPVMGARECDESCFYIHDIDVSPEGEVGLVHLEKIRVPGKNPVVA
;
A
#
# COMPACT_ATOMS: atom_id res chain seq x y z
N MET A 1 -33.07 15.76 -24.81
CA MET A 1 -31.68 15.74 -25.31
C MET A 1 -30.76 15.44 -24.12
N ILE A 2 -29.65 14.72 -24.34
CA ILE A 2 -28.65 14.43 -23.30
C ILE A 2 -27.76 15.66 -23.15
N ASP A 3 -27.49 16.14 -21.93
CA ASP A 3 -26.49 17.18 -21.65
C ASP A 3 -25.15 16.49 -21.29
N PRO A 4 -24.13 16.55 -22.17
CA PRO A 4 -22.84 15.88 -21.93
C PRO A 4 -22.14 16.36 -20.65
N ARG A 5 -22.44 17.58 -20.17
CA ARG A 5 -21.83 18.10 -18.93
C ARG A 5 -22.32 17.35 -17.69
N ALA A 6 -23.49 16.73 -17.76
CA ALA A 6 -24.05 15.93 -16.66
C ALA A 6 -23.47 14.51 -16.58
N GLY A 7 -22.65 14.13 -17.57
CA GLY A 7 -22.12 12.78 -17.71
C GLY A 7 -23.19 11.75 -18.08
N ASP A 8 -22.73 10.56 -18.43
CA ASP A 8 -23.60 9.46 -18.84
C ASP A 8 -23.19 8.12 -18.20
N VAL A 9 -23.66 7.01 -18.77
CA VAL A 9 -23.44 5.67 -18.23
C VAL A 9 -21.97 5.22 -18.29
N GLU A 10 -21.16 5.83 -19.17
CA GLU A 10 -19.72 5.55 -19.29
C GLU A 10 -18.95 6.12 -18.09
N ASP A 11 -19.38 7.26 -17.54
CA ASP A 11 -18.78 7.85 -16.34
C ASP A 11 -18.98 6.99 -15.08
N ASP A 12 -19.99 6.12 -15.10
CA ASP A 12 -20.29 5.18 -14.02
C ASP A 12 -19.68 3.78 -14.27
N ALA A 13 -18.97 3.55 -15.39
CA ALA A 13 -18.51 2.22 -15.80
C ALA A 13 -17.62 1.54 -14.76
N SER A 14 -16.72 2.32 -14.15
CA SER A 14 -15.78 1.86 -13.11
C SER A 14 -16.20 2.27 -11.69
N SER A 15 -17.37 2.88 -11.52
CA SER A 15 -17.81 3.40 -10.21
C SER A 15 -18.27 2.28 -9.28
N THR A 16 -17.50 2.08 -8.21
CA THR A 16 -17.83 1.15 -7.12
C THR A 16 -18.98 1.66 -6.24
N LYS A 17 -19.30 2.96 -6.28
CA LYS A 17 -20.43 3.55 -5.57
C LYS A 17 -21.74 3.46 -6.34
N GLN A 18 -21.70 3.47 -7.66
CA GLN A 18 -22.89 3.34 -8.52
C GLN A 18 -23.16 1.90 -8.94
N ARG A 19 -22.12 1.06 -9.09
CA ARG A 19 -22.25 -0.32 -9.57
C ARG A 19 -21.86 -1.33 -8.51
N LYS A 20 -22.58 -2.46 -8.50
CA LYS A 20 -22.18 -3.63 -7.70
C LYS A 20 -20.89 -4.22 -8.27
N LEU A 21 -20.02 -4.76 -7.41
CA LEU A 21 -18.78 -5.43 -7.84
C LEU A 21 -19.02 -6.56 -8.85
N SER A 22 -20.14 -7.29 -8.75
CA SER A 22 -20.49 -8.32 -9.73
C SER A 22 -20.80 -7.75 -11.12
N ALA A 23 -21.38 -6.55 -11.19
CA ALA A 23 -21.64 -5.86 -12.46
C ALA A 23 -20.33 -5.37 -13.10
N ILE A 24 -19.41 -4.85 -12.28
CA ILE A 24 -18.06 -4.45 -12.73
C ILE A 24 -17.27 -5.69 -13.19
N ALA A 25 -17.32 -6.79 -12.45
CA ALA A 25 -16.68 -8.05 -12.87
C ALA A 25 -17.23 -8.58 -14.20
N GLY A 26 -18.55 -8.46 -14.42
CA GLY A 26 -19.19 -8.81 -15.69
C GLY A 26 -18.69 -7.97 -16.86
N SER A 27 -18.58 -6.64 -16.70
CA SER A 27 -18.05 -5.78 -17.76
C SER A 27 -16.56 -6.03 -18.01
N ILE A 28 -15.78 -6.33 -16.95
CA ILE A 28 -14.38 -6.73 -17.09
C ILE A 28 -14.26 -7.96 -18.00
N LEU A 29 -15.05 -9.01 -17.76
CA LEU A 29 -15.00 -10.22 -18.58
C LEU A 29 -15.37 -9.96 -20.05
N ALA A 30 -16.25 -8.99 -20.32
CA ALA A 30 -16.64 -8.62 -21.67
C ALA A 30 -15.57 -7.79 -22.40
N GLU A 31 -14.87 -6.90 -21.70
CA GLU A 31 -13.95 -5.93 -22.28
C GLU A 31 -12.46 -6.34 -22.19
N ILE A 32 -12.13 -7.34 -21.37
CA ILE A 32 -10.76 -7.78 -21.20
C ILE A 32 -10.24 -8.44 -22.47
N SER A 33 -9.03 -8.05 -22.89
CA SER A 33 -8.32 -8.78 -23.93
C SER A 33 -7.91 -10.15 -23.40
N ILE A 34 -8.60 -11.21 -23.82
CA ILE A 34 -8.31 -12.60 -23.41
C ILE A 34 -6.83 -12.93 -23.63
N ALA A 35 -6.25 -12.53 -24.77
CA ALA A 35 -4.84 -12.75 -25.06
C ALA A 35 -3.91 -12.06 -24.04
N LYS A 36 -4.16 -10.78 -23.70
CA LYS A 36 -3.38 -10.07 -22.68
C LYS A 36 -3.59 -10.66 -21.28
N PHE A 37 -4.81 -11.06 -20.97
CA PHE A 37 -5.15 -11.70 -19.70
C PHE A 37 -4.40 -13.03 -19.53
N LEU A 38 -4.45 -13.91 -20.54
CA LEU A 38 -3.74 -15.19 -20.53
C LEU A 38 -2.23 -14.97 -20.42
N LEU A 39 -1.68 -13.98 -21.13
CA LEU A 39 -0.26 -13.64 -21.03
C LEU A 39 0.09 -13.11 -19.64
N ALA A 40 -0.68 -12.18 -19.08
CA ALA A 40 -0.46 -11.66 -17.73
C ALA A 40 -0.58 -12.75 -16.67
N TRP A 41 -1.60 -13.61 -16.77
CA TRP A 41 -1.78 -14.76 -15.88
C TRP A 41 -0.59 -15.73 -15.98
N LEU A 42 -0.14 -16.04 -17.20
CA LEU A 42 1.01 -16.91 -17.41
C LEU A 42 2.28 -16.31 -16.80
N LEU A 43 2.52 -15.01 -16.97
CA LEU A 43 3.73 -14.35 -16.45
C LEU A 43 3.71 -14.17 -14.92
N LEU A 44 2.54 -13.87 -14.33
CA LEU A 44 2.42 -13.54 -12.91
C LEU A 44 2.13 -14.74 -12.01
N ILE A 45 1.45 -15.77 -12.54
CA ILE A 45 0.96 -16.91 -11.75
C ILE A 45 1.44 -18.23 -12.36
N GLY A 46 1.14 -18.47 -13.64
CA GLY A 46 1.36 -19.76 -14.29
C GLY A 46 2.84 -20.19 -14.30
N LEU A 47 3.72 -19.38 -14.89
CA LEU A 47 5.14 -19.67 -15.01
C LEU A 47 5.84 -19.71 -13.63
N PRO A 48 5.65 -18.74 -12.71
CA PRO A 48 6.20 -18.83 -11.36
C PRO A 48 5.73 -20.08 -10.61
N GLY A 49 4.45 -20.43 -10.70
CA GLY A 49 3.90 -21.63 -10.07
C GLY A 49 4.48 -22.92 -10.64
N LEU A 50 4.62 -23.02 -11.97
CA LEU A 50 5.25 -24.16 -12.62
C LEU A 50 6.73 -24.27 -12.25
N LEU A 51 7.46 -23.15 -12.21
CA LEU A 51 8.87 -23.13 -11.79
C LEU A 51 9.03 -23.55 -10.33
N LEU A 52 8.11 -23.14 -9.44
CA LEU A 52 8.10 -23.57 -8.05
C LEU A 52 7.95 -25.09 -7.92
N GLY A 53 7.06 -25.70 -8.71
CA GLY A 53 6.83 -27.14 -8.71
C GLY A 53 7.89 -27.96 -9.46
N ALA A 54 8.48 -27.41 -10.51
CA ALA A 54 9.56 -28.02 -11.28
C ALA A 54 10.94 -27.85 -10.60
N GLY A 55 11.08 -26.88 -9.71
CA GLY A 55 12.32 -26.58 -8.99
C GLY A 55 12.96 -27.80 -8.33
N PRO A 56 12.22 -28.59 -7.52
CA PRO A 56 12.75 -29.84 -6.93
C PRO A 56 13.27 -30.84 -7.97
N LEU A 57 12.57 -31.00 -9.10
CA LEU A 57 12.96 -31.92 -10.18
C LEU A 57 14.25 -31.46 -10.87
N ILE A 58 14.34 -30.17 -11.19
CA ILE A 58 15.52 -29.57 -11.82
C ILE A 58 16.72 -29.62 -10.86
N LEU A 59 16.49 -29.28 -9.59
CA LEU A 59 17.54 -29.27 -8.57
C LEU A 59 18.08 -30.67 -8.31
N THR A 60 17.23 -31.69 -8.20
CA THR A 60 17.66 -33.09 -8.01
C THR A 60 18.36 -33.65 -9.25
N ALA A 61 17.87 -33.34 -10.46
CA ALA A 61 18.55 -33.70 -11.70
C ALA A 61 19.93 -33.04 -11.80
N TRP A 62 20.06 -31.76 -11.42
CA TRP A 62 21.34 -31.06 -11.42
C TRP A 62 22.28 -31.59 -10.34
N LEU A 63 21.80 -31.78 -9.11
CA LEU A 63 22.57 -32.30 -7.98
C LEU A 63 23.14 -33.68 -8.27
N SER A 64 22.38 -34.58 -8.90
CA SER A 64 22.92 -35.91 -9.27
C SER A 64 24.12 -35.76 -10.19
N ARG A 65 24.02 -34.95 -11.25
CA ARG A 65 25.12 -34.73 -12.20
C ARG A 65 26.30 -33.94 -11.63
N VAL A 66 26.05 -33.00 -10.71
CA VAL A 66 27.12 -32.28 -10.03
C VAL A 66 27.80 -33.18 -9.03
N THR A 67 27.06 -33.99 -8.27
CA THR A 67 27.66 -34.97 -7.35
C THR A 67 28.51 -35.97 -8.13
N ASP A 68 28.04 -36.45 -9.28
CA ASP A 68 28.82 -37.31 -10.18
C ASP A 68 30.12 -36.63 -10.66
N LYS A 69 30.09 -35.33 -10.97
CA LYS A 69 31.27 -34.57 -11.42
C LYS A 69 32.17 -34.10 -10.27
N VAL A 70 31.61 -33.80 -9.11
CA VAL A 70 32.35 -33.38 -7.91
C VAL A 70 33.04 -34.58 -7.26
N ALA A 71 32.44 -35.78 -7.33
CA ALA A 71 33.12 -37.02 -6.98
C ALA A 71 34.38 -37.27 -7.84
N THR A 72 34.46 -36.65 -9.03
CA THR A 72 35.64 -36.71 -9.92
C THR A 72 36.62 -35.54 -9.77
N LEU A 73 36.32 -34.53 -8.94
CA LEU A 73 37.18 -33.38 -8.72
C LEU A 73 38.27 -33.70 -7.67
N SER A 74 39.53 -33.40 -7.99
CA SER A 74 40.63 -33.47 -7.01
C SER A 74 40.58 -32.29 -6.02
N GLY A 75 41.27 -32.39 -4.88
CA GLY A 75 41.13 -31.47 -3.74
C GLY A 75 41.24 -29.96 -4.05
N LEU A 76 42.03 -29.57 -5.05
CA LEU A 76 42.13 -28.17 -5.51
C LEU A 76 40.84 -27.67 -6.19
N GLY A 77 40.15 -28.53 -6.93
CA GLY A 77 38.88 -28.21 -7.59
C GLY A 77 37.74 -28.00 -6.58
N SER A 78 37.73 -28.76 -5.49
CA SER A 78 36.75 -28.60 -4.40
C SER A 78 36.95 -27.28 -3.64
N ILE A 79 38.20 -26.84 -3.45
CA ILE A 79 38.53 -25.55 -2.81
C ILE A 79 38.11 -24.37 -3.69
N LEU A 80 38.36 -24.44 -5.01
CA LEU A 80 37.92 -23.40 -5.95
C LEU A 80 36.39 -23.30 -6.04
N LEU A 81 35.68 -24.43 -5.99
CA LEU A 81 34.22 -24.46 -5.95
C LEU A 81 33.68 -23.84 -4.66
N LEU A 82 34.25 -24.16 -3.51
CA LEU A 82 33.89 -23.53 -2.23
C LEU A 82 34.19 -22.03 -2.22
N GLY A 83 35.31 -21.61 -2.80
CA GLY A 83 35.68 -20.20 -2.98
C GLY A 83 34.68 -19.46 -3.86
N LEU A 84 34.23 -20.07 -4.96
CA LEU A 84 33.21 -19.50 -5.85
C LEU A 84 31.84 -19.40 -5.15
N LEU A 85 31.42 -20.44 -4.43
CA LEU A 85 30.18 -20.42 -3.64
C LEU A 85 30.23 -19.36 -2.53
N ALA A 86 31.38 -19.18 -1.89
CA ALA A 86 31.60 -18.11 -0.90
C ALA A 86 31.56 -16.71 -1.54
N LEU A 87 32.13 -16.52 -2.73
CA LEU A 87 32.05 -15.28 -3.51
C LEU A 87 30.62 -14.95 -3.95
N VAL A 88 29.88 -15.95 -4.44
CA VAL A 88 28.46 -15.82 -4.78
C VAL A 88 27.62 -15.50 -3.54
N GLY A 89 27.95 -16.10 -2.39
CA GLY A 89 27.36 -15.73 -1.10
C GLY A 89 27.66 -14.27 -0.75
N LEU A 90 28.93 -13.88 -0.67
CA LEU A 90 29.37 -12.56 -0.20
C LEU A 90 28.86 -11.40 -1.08
N TYR A 91 28.83 -11.56 -2.40
CA TYR A 91 28.43 -10.50 -3.34
C TYR A 91 26.98 -10.63 -3.83
N GLY A 92 26.41 -11.85 -3.86
CA GLY A 92 25.06 -12.11 -4.34
C GLY A 92 23.96 -11.96 -3.29
N LEU A 93 24.28 -12.04 -1.98
CA LEU A 93 23.27 -12.07 -0.92
C LEU A 93 22.40 -10.79 -0.85
N ARG A 94 22.94 -9.60 -1.10
CA ARG A 94 22.19 -8.34 -0.88
C ARG A 94 21.06 -8.12 -1.89
N PRO A 95 21.27 -8.19 -3.22
CA PRO A 95 20.17 -8.11 -4.20
C PRO A 95 19.19 -9.28 -4.05
N LEU A 96 19.70 -10.46 -3.68
CA LEU A 96 18.88 -11.66 -3.48
C LEU A 96 17.92 -11.51 -2.29
N VAL A 97 18.33 -10.87 -1.20
CA VAL A 97 17.44 -10.64 -0.03
C VAL A 97 16.22 -9.80 -0.41
N ARG A 98 16.41 -8.70 -1.17
CA ARG A 98 15.29 -7.89 -1.68
C ARG A 98 14.37 -8.69 -2.59
N LEU A 99 14.96 -9.44 -3.50
CA LEU A 99 14.21 -10.29 -4.40
C LEU A 99 13.42 -11.35 -3.63
N VAL A 100 14.03 -12.02 -2.66
CA VAL A 100 13.39 -13.03 -1.81
C VAL A 100 12.30 -12.41 -0.95
N GLU A 101 12.54 -11.24 -0.35
CA GLU A 101 11.54 -10.54 0.44
C GLU A 101 10.34 -10.11 -0.42
N ASN A 102 10.57 -9.51 -1.57
CA ASN A 102 9.52 -9.12 -2.51
C ASN A 102 8.72 -10.33 -2.97
N ASN A 103 9.39 -11.45 -3.31
CA ASN A 103 8.72 -12.70 -3.68
C ASN A 103 7.96 -13.33 -2.52
N PHE A 104 8.51 -13.26 -1.29
CA PHE A 104 7.83 -13.74 -0.09
C PHE A 104 6.54 -12.95 0.16
N TRP A 105 6.60 -11.62 0.13
CA TRP A 105 5.42 -10.80 0.32
C TRP A 105 4.44 -10.89 -0.84
N ALA A 106 4.92 -11.04 -2.09
CA ALA A 106 4.06 -11.32 -3.23
C ALA A 106 3.34 -12.66 -3.07
N LEU A 107 4.03 -13.71 -2.62
CA LEU A 107 3.42 -15.01 -2.33
C LEU A 107 2.37 -14.90 -1.22
N GLN A 108 2.67 -14.15 -0.15
CA GLN A 108 1.69 -13.88 0.91
C GLN A 108 0.48 -13.12 0.39
N ALA A 109 0.70 -12.08 -0.43
CA ALA A 109 -0.34 -11.24 -1.04
C ALA A 109 -1.26 -12.01 -1.98
N ILE A 110 -0.72 -12.98 -2.72
CA ILE A 110 -1.46 -13.73 -3.74
C ILE A 110 -2.12 -14.97 -3.15
N ALA A 111 -1.42 -15.72 -2.30
CA ALA A 111 -1.86 -17.06 -1.89
C ALA A 111 -2.50 -17.09 -0.50
N VAL A 112 -1.92 -16.38 0.48
CA VAL A 112 -2.29 -16.56 1.90
C VAL A 112 -3.27 -15.51 2.36
N GLN A 113 -2.94 -14.23 2.20
CA GLN A 113 -3.73 -13.12 2.74
C GLN A 113 -5.14 -13.01 2.14
N PRO A 114 -5.38 -13.28 0.84
CA PRO A 114 -6.74 -13.27 0.30
C PRO A 114 -7.62 -14.36 0.95
N VAL A 115 -7.08 -15.58 1.12
CA VAL A 115 -7.82 -16.70 1.73
C VAL A 115 -8.02 -16.47 3.22
N TYR A 116 -6.95 -16.17 3.94
CA TYR A 116 -6.97 -15.93 5.38
C TYR A 116 -7.82 -14.71 5.73
N GLY A 117 -7.63 -13.58 5.03
CA GLY A 117 -8.39 -12.35 5.21
C GLY A 117 -9.87 -12.53 4.92
N LEU A 118 -10.24 -13.29 3.87
CA LEU A 118 -11.64 -13.60 3.57
C LEU A 118 -12.31 -14.37 4.72
N PHE A 119 -11.67 -15.40 5.26
CA PHE A 119 -12.21 -16.10 6.42
C PHE A 119 -12.22 -15.23 7.68
N ARG A 120 -11.16 -14.45 7.93
CA ARG A 120 -11.05 -13.58 9.10
C ARG A 120 -12.14 -12.52 9.12
N GLU A 121 -12.30 -11.78 8.03
CA GLU A 121 -13.31 -10.73 7.93
C GLU A 121 -14.72 -11.29 7.81
N GLY A 122 -14.92 -12.42 7.12
CA GLY A 122 -16.21 -13.10 7.03
C GLY A 122 -16.71 -13.58 8.40
N LEU A 123 -15.85 -14.25 9.17
CA LEU A 123 -16.18 -14.68 10.53
C LEU A 123 -16.36 -13.49 11.48
N SER A 124 -15.49 -12.49 11.39
CA SER A 124 -15.60 -11.24 12.17
C SER A 124 -16.94 -10.56 11.93
N GLN A 125 -17.33 -10.35 10.67
CA GLN A 125 -18.61 -9.72 10.32
C GLN A 125 -19.80 -10.54 10.84
N LEU A 126 -19.76 -11.87 10.73
CA LEU A 126 -20.82 -12.74 11.25
C LEU A 126 -20.91 -12.69 12.79
N ALA A 127 -19.77 -12.67 13.48
CA ALA A 127 -19.69 -12.59 14.93
C ALA A 127 -20.13 -11.21 15.46
N GLU A 128 -19.83 -10.15 14.72
CA GLU A 128 -20.19 -8.76 15.05
C GLU A 128 -21.66 -8.45 14.76
N LYS A 129 -22.30 -9.08 13.76
CA LYS A 129 -23.77 -8.95 13.53
C LYS A 129 -24.62 -9.33 14.75
N ARG A 130 -24.07 -10.15 15.66
CA ARG A 130 -24.74 -10.58 16.90
C ARG A 130 -24.39 -9.71 18.11
N LEU A 131 -23.60 -8.64 17.93
CA LEU A 131 -23.29 -7.67 18.98
C LEU A 131 -24.27 -6.50 18.93
N SER A 132 -24.69 -6.01 20.09
CA SER A 132 -25.33 -4.70 20.15
C SER A 132 -24.34 -3.61 19.72
N PRO A 133 -24.79 -2.51 19.09
CA PRO A 133 -23.91 -1.39 18.74
C PRO A 133 -23.11 -0.84 19.93
N ASN A 134 -23.70 -0.89 21.14
CA ASN A 134 -23.12 -0.42 22.40
C ASN A 134 -22.36 -1.51 23.18
N SER A 135 -22.01 -2.63 22.55
CA SER A 135 -21.25 -3.70 23.21
C SER A 135 -19.89 -3.19 23.70
N ASP A 136 -19.46 -3.64 24.88
CA ASP A 136 -18.13 -3.36 25.43
C ASP A 136 -17.03 -3.62 24.38
N MET A 137 -16.15 -2.63 24.20
CA MET A 137 -15.05 -2.65 23.26
C MET A 137 -14.06 -3.79 23.54
N ASN A 138 -13.87 -4.14 24.81
CA ASN A 138 -13.03 -5.28 25.20
C ASN A 138 -13.63 -6.61 24.76
N HIS A 139 -14.96 -6.75 24.81
CA HIS A 139 -15.64 -7.94 24.32
C HIS A 139 -15.52 -8.07 22.80
N ARG A 140 -15.63 -6.95 22.07
CA ARG A 140 -15.39 -6.90 20.63
C ARG A 140 -13.96 -7.32 20.27
N ALA A 141 -12.97 -6.81 20.99
CA ALA A 141 -11.57 -7.23 20.84
C ALA A 141 -11.39 -8.73 21.05
N LYS A 142 -11.90 -9.30 22.15
CA LYS A 142 -11.81 -10.75 22.41
C LYS A 142 -12.44 -11.59 21.29
N ARG A 143 -13.60 -11.17 20.76
CA ARG A 143 -14.25 -11.84 19.63
C ARG A 143 -13.39 -11.78 18.38
N ARG A 144 -12.79 -10.63 18.07
CA ARG A 144 -11.89 -10.49 16.92
C ARG A 144 -10.67 -11.41 17.01
N SER A 145 -10.04 -11.48 18.18
CA SER A 145 -8.96 -12.45 18.44
C SER A 145 -9.41 -13.89 18.20
N ALA A 146 -10.58 -14.28 18.69
CA ALA A 146 -11.12 -15.63 18.48
C ALA A 146 -11.44 -15.91 17.01
N THR A 147 -12.03 -14.94 16.28
CA THR A 147 -12.32 -15.10 14.84
C THR A 147 -11.05 -15.16 14.00
N ALA A 148 -9.98 -14.47 14.40
CA ALA A 148 -8.67 -14.56 13.74
C ALA A 148 -8.07 -15.96 13.88
N LEU A 149 -8.16 -16.57 15.07
CA LEU A 149 -7.71 -17.94 15.30
C LEU A 149 -8.54 -18.95 14.48
N ALA A 150 -9.86 -18.83 14.53
CA ALA A 150 -10.76 -19.70 13.77
C ALA A 150 -10.52 -19.60 12.25
N ALA A 151 -10.31 -18.40 11.72
CA ALA A 151 -9.98 -18.20 10.31
C ALA A 151 -8.67 -18.89 9.92
N GLY A 152 -7.65 -18.87 10.78
CA GLY A 152 -6.39 -19.56 10.55
C GLY A 152 -6.55 -21.07 10.48
N LEU A 153 -7.33 -21.64 11.40
CA LEU A 153 -7.64 -23.06 11.43
C LEU A 153 -8.38 -23.50 10.16
N LEU A 154 -9.38 -22.73 9.71
CA LEU A 154 -10.11 -23.01 8.48
C LEU A 154 -9.21 -22.92 7.23
N SER A 155 -8.43 -21.85 7.13
CA SER A 155 -7.46 -21.66 6.04
C SER A 155 -6.42 -22.78 6.02
N SER A 156 -6.00 -23.23 7.21
CA SER A 156 -5.06 -24.33 7.36
C SER A 156 -5.64 -25.67 6.97
N ALA A 157 -6.88 -25.94 7.35
CA ALA A 157 -7.59 -27.15 6.92
C ALA A 157 -7.73 -27.18 5.39
N LEU A 158 -8.04 -26.03 4.77
CA LEU A 158 -8.08 -25.91 3.30
C LEU A 158 -6.72 -26.20 2.67
N GLY A 159 -5.63 -25.60 3.17
CA GLY A 159 -4.28 -25.84 2.68
C GLY A 159 -3.84 -27.31 2.80
N LEU A 160 -4.13 -27.95 3.95
CA LEU A 160 -3.87 -29.38 4.17
C LEU A 160 -4.71 -30.28 3.26
N SER A 161 -5.94 -29.87 2.94
CA SER A 161 -6.80 -30.60 2.00
C SER A 161 -6.22 -30.56 0.59
N LEU A 162 -5.75 -29.41 0.13
CA LEU A 162 -5.05 -29.27 -1.16
C LEU A 162 -3.76 -30.09 -1.19
N PHE A 163 -2.98 -30.05 -0.10
CA PHE A 163 -1.78 -30.87 0.07
C PHE A 163 -2.12 -32.36 -0.09
N ALA A 164 -3.10 -32.86 0.67
CA ALA A 164 -3.48 -34.27 0.68
C ALA A 164 -4.01 -34.76 -0.67
N LEU A 165 -4.79 -33.94 -1.37
CA LEU A 165 -5.33 -34.27 -2.69
C LEU A 165 -4.23 -34.31 -3.77
N ALA A 166 -3.24 -33.43 -3.70
CA ALA A 166 -2.18 -33.35 -4.70
C ALA A 166 -1.02 -34.34 -4.44
N TRP A 167 -0.80 -34.74 -3.19
CA TRP A 167 0.32 -35.60 -2.78
C TRP A 167 0.52 -36.87 -3.64
N PRO A 168 -0.53 -37.66 -3.98
CA PRO A 168 -0.38 -38.88 -4.77
C PRO A 168 0.15 -38.64 -6.19
N HIS A 169 0.03 -37.41 -6.69
CA HIS A 169 0.44 -37.01 -8.04
C HIS A 169 1.82 -36.32 -8.07
N THR A 170 2.49 -36.21 -6.92
CA THR A 170 3.80 -35.55 -6.82
C THR A 170 4.95 -36.40 -7.35
N GLN A 171 6.01 -35.73 -7.79
CA GLN A 171 7.28 -36.34 -8.15
C GLN A 171 8.40 -35.43 -7.68
N TRP A 172 9.23 -35.89 -6.74
CA TRP A 172 10.28 -35.05 -6.14
C TRP A 172 11.67 -35.25 -6.76
N HIS A 173 11.83 -36.30 -7.58
CA HIS A 173 13.08 -36.66 -8.22
C HIS A 173 12.96 -36.54 -9.74
N GLY A 174 13.84 -35.75 -10.35
CA GLY A 174 13.96 -35.61 -11.79
C GLY A 174 15.25 -36.21 -12.34
N THR A 175 15.21 -36.59 -13.61
CA THR A 175 16.37 -37.02 -14.40
C THR A 175 16.56 -36.10 -15.61
N PHE A 176 17.75 -36.08 -16.20
CA PHE A 176 17.99 -35.33 -17.44
C PHE A 176 17.16 -35.87 -18.63
N ALA A 177 16.74 -37.14 -18.60
CA ALA A 177 15.85 -37.70 -19.61
C ALA A 177 14.47 -37.05 -19.57
N ASP A 178 14.04 -36.57 -18.40
CA ASP A 178 12.75 -35.88 -18.26
C ASP A 178 12.75 -34.50 -18.93
N LEU A 179 13.92 -33.86 -19.09
CA LEU A 179 14.06 -32.62 -19.85
C LEU A 179 13.86 -32.82 -21.36
N ALA A 180 14.02 -34.05 -21.87
CA ALA A 180 13.77 -34.38 -23.27
C ALA A 180 12.26 -34.50 -23.58
N ASN A 181 11.40 -34.61 -22.56
CA ASN A 181 9.94 -34.61 -22.73
C ASN A 181 9.23 -33.79 -21.64
N PRO A 182 9.28 -32.44 -21.73
CA PRO A 182 8.81 -31.55 -20.67
C PRO A 182 7.30 -31.65 -20.39
N LEU A 183 6.49 -32.12 -21.36
CA LEU A 183 5.05 -32.29 -21.16
C LEU A 183 4.72 -33.38 -20.14
N ARG A 184 5.59 -34.40 -19.98
CA ARG A 184 5.42 -35.43 -18.94
C ARG A 184 5.61 -34.88 -17.52
N LEU A 185 6.37 -33.79 -17.39
CA LEU A 185 6.62 -33.14 -16.11
C LEU A 185 5.56 -32.10 -15.74
N ALA A 186 4.63 -31.76 -16.64
CA ALA A 186 3.63 -30.73 -16.38
C ALA A 186 2.71 -31.09 -15.20
N LEU A 187 2.14 -32.30 -15.19
CA LEU A 187 1.27 -32.74 -14.11
C LEU A 187 2.02 -32.89 -12.77
N PRO A 188 3.19 -33.55 -12.71
CA PRO A 188 3.99 -33.59 -11.48
C PRO A 188 4.43 -32.20 -11.00
N ALA A 189 4.78 -31.28 -11.89
CA ALA A 189 5.12 -29.90 -11.52
C ALA A 189 3.91 -29.17 -10.90
N ILE A 190 2.71 -29.30 -11.48
CA ILE A 190 1.49 -28.74 -10.90
C ILE A 190 1.18 -29.38 -9.53
N ALA A 191 1.33 -30.70 -9.40
CA ALA A 191 1.10 -31.41 -8.15
C ALA A 191 2.09 -30.96 -7.07
N ASN A 192 3.38 -30.90 -7.38
CA ASN A 192 4.42 -30.40 -6.48
C ASN A 192 4.13 -28.95 -6.06
N ALA A 193 3.81 -28.07 -7.01
CA ALA A 193 3.47 -26.68 -6.73
C ALA A 193 2.25 -26.58 -5.81
N THR A 194 1.23 -27.42 -6.02
CA THR A 194 0.03 -27.48 -5.18
C THR A 194 0.36 -27.98 -3.77
N VAL A 195 1.24 -28.98 -3.63
CA VAL A 195 1.69 -29.47 -2.32
C VAL A 195 2.51 -28.43 -1.58
N ILE A 196 3.47 -27.77 -2.25
CA ILE A 196 4.27 -26.68 -1.67
C ILE A 196 3.37 -25.54 -1.24
N GLY A 197 2.48 -25.09 -2.13
CA GLY A 197 1.54 -23.99 -1.90
C GLY A 197 0.53 -24.31 -0.79
N GLY A 198 -0.04 -25.52 -0.78
CA GLY A 198 -1.00 -25.98 0.23
C GLY A 198 -0.36 -26.12 1.61
N GLY A 199 0.85 -26.69 1.69
CA GLY A 199 1.64 -26.76 2.92
C GLY A 199 2.02 -25.39 3.44
N TYR A 200 2.45 -24.49 2.55
CA TYR A 200 2.76 -23.10 2.91
C TYR A 200 1.53 -22.34 3.40
N LEU A 201 0.40 -22.41 2.68
CA LEU A 201 -0.87 -21.82 3.08
C LEU A 201 -1.28 -22.31 4.48
N ALA A 202 -1.15 -23.61 4.73
CA ALA A 202 -1.51 -24.18 6.02
C ALA A 202 -0.66 -23.62 7.16
N TYR A 203 0.66 -23.72 7.02
CA TYR A 203 1.59 -23.23 8.03
C TYR A 203 1.49 -21.71 8.23
N ALA A 204 1.50 -20.93 7.15
CA ALA A 204 1.47 -19.48 7.21
C ALA A 204 0.16 -18.97 7.81
N SER A 205 -0.99 -19.57 7.46
CA SER A 205 -2.29 -19.14 8.02
C SER A 205 -2.36 -19.36 9.53
N LEU A 206 -1.80 -20.45 10.06
CA LEU A 206 -1.74 -20.67 11.50
C LEU A 206 -0.84 -19.63 12.19
N LEU A 207 0.33 -19.35 11.62
CA LEU A 207 1.22 -18.32 12.16
C LEU A 207 0.56 -16.95 12.19
N TRP A 208 -0.09 -16.55 11.09
CA TRP A 208 -0.84 -15.29 11.02
C TRP A 208 -1.97 -15.26 12.03
N ALA A 209 -2.72 -16.35 12.17
CA ALA A 209 -3.82 -16.44 13.10
C ALA A 209 -3.41 -16.34 14.56
N ILE A 210 -2.31 -17.01 14.95
CA ILE A 210 -1.74 -16.86 16.29
C ILE A 210 -1.27 -15.42 16.49
N ALA A 211 -0.56 -14.87 15.52
CA ALA A 211 -0.02 -13.52 15.63
C ALA A 211 -1.13 -12.45 15.70
N ASP A 212 -2.19 -12.60 14.92
CA ASP A 212 -3.33 -11.67 14.92
C ASP A 212 -4.21 -11.87 16.15
N ALA A 213 -4.37 -13.10 16.66
CA ALA A 213 -5.13 -13.36 17.88
C ALA A 213 -4.44 -12.79 19.14
N THR A 214 -3.11 -12.80 19.15
CA THR A 214 -2.29 -12.34 20.29
C THR A 214 -1.90 -10.86 20.21
N MET A 215 -1.99 -10.24 19.02
CA MET A 215 -1.76 -8.81 18.86
C MET A 215 -2.87 -7.99 19.54
N PRO A 216 -2.53 -6.81 20.12
CA PRO A 216 -3.54 -5.85 20.53
C PRO A 216 -4.53 -5.53 19.41
N GLN A 217 -5.81 -5.73 19.68
CA GLN A 217 -6.88 -5.50 18.70
C GLN A 217 -7.16 -3.99 18.54
N PRO A 218 -7.62 -3.55 17.36
CA PRO A 218 -7.99 -2.16 17.15
C PRO A 218 -9.17 -1.78 18.03
N LEU A 219 -9.01 -0.66 18.74
CA LEU A 219 -10.00 -0.05 19.62
C LEU A 219 -10.19 1.40 19.17
N ALA A 220 -11.44 1.81 18.95
CA ALA A 220 -11.74 3.22 18.74
C ALA A 220 -11.35 4.03 20.00
N LEU A 221 -10.87 5.25 19.80
CA LEU A 221 -10.59 6.17 20.90
C LEU A 221 -11.70 7.23 20.92
N SER A 222 -12.25 7.51 22.11
CA SER A 222 -12.96 8.76 22.32
C SER A 222 -11.93 9.89 22.26
N ALA A 223 -12.19 10.88 21.41
CA ALA A 223 -11.28 12.01 21.23
C ALA A 223 -10.98 12.72 22.56
N ASN A 224 -9.76 13.26 22.65
CA ASN A 224 -9.18 14.08 23.73
C ASN A 224 -8.60 13.26 24.89
N LYS A 225 -7.26 13.13 24.89
CA LYS A 225 -6.49 13.00 26.14
C LYS A 225 -6.15 14.40 26.64
N SER A 226 -6.05 14.59 27.95
CA SER A 226 -5.36 15.74 28.52
C SER A 226 -3.92 15.74 28.01
N GLY A 227 -3.48 16.84 27.39
CA GLY A 227 -2.11 16.99 26.88
C GLY A 227 -1.06 16.69 27.95
N SER A 228 0.10 16.21 27.53
CA SER A 228 1.21 15.77 28.38
C SER A 228 1.93 16.91 29.12
N GLY A 229 1.44 18.14 29.04
CA GLY A 229 1.98 19.31 29.76
C GLY A 229 3.27 19.88 29.16
N GLY A 230 3.71 19.40 27.98
CA GLY A 230 4.89 19.90 27.27
C GLY A 230 4.54 20.80 26.08
N GLY A 231 5.19 21.96 25.98
CA GLY A 231 5.29 22.78 24.75
C GLY A 231 3.99 23.30 24.13
N THR A 232 4.11 24.04 23.03
CA THR A 232 2.96 24.37 22.16
C THR A 232 2.76 23.20 21.18
N PRO A 233 1.56 22.56 21.14
CA PRO A 233 1.30 21.47 20.22
C PRO A 233 1.47 21.87 18.76
N SER A 234 1.97 20.95 17.93
CA SER A 234 2.05 21.13 16.48
C SER A 234 0.66 20.99 15.85
N ARG A 235 0.22 21.98 15.08
CA ARG A 235 -1.09 22.02 14.41
C ARG A 235 -0.97 21.50 12.99
N ILE A 236 -1.51 20.31 12.74
CA ILE A 236 -1.38 19.57 11.48
C ILE A 236 -2.74 19.43 10.80
N ALA A 237 -2.88 19.93 9.58
CA ALA A 237 -4.03 19.60 8.74
C ALA A 237 -3.81 18.24 8.06
N HIS A 238 -4.75 17.32 8.22
CA HIS A 238 -4.69 15.98 7.61
C HIS A 238 -5.73 15.87 6.50
N LEU A 239 -5.24 15.82 5.27
CA LEU A 239 -6.04 15.60 4.07
C LEU A 239 -5.70 14.23 3.48
N SER A 240 -6.63 13.66 2.72
CA SER A 240 -6.39 12.45 1.95
C SER A 240 -7.40 12.34 0.82
N ASP A 241 -7.09 11.54 -0.21
CA ASP A 241 -8.06 11.11 -1.20
C ASP A 241 -8.75 12.30 -1.90
N LEU A 242 -7.95 13.22 -2.44
CA LEU A 242 -8.46 14.40 -3.14
C LEU A 242 -9.08 14.04 -4.49
N HIS A 243 -8.53 13.01 -5.17
CA HIS A 243 -8.95 12.55 -6.49
C HIS A 243 -9.15 13.73 -7.46
N ILE A 244 -8.12 14.55 -7.65
CA ILE A 244 -8.18 15.64 -8.61
C ILE A 244 -8.36 15.06 -10.01
N VAL A 245 -9.32 15.61 -10.76
CA VAL A 245 -9.59 15.27 -12.16
C VAL A 245 -9.00 16.33 -13.09
N GLY A 246 -8.68 15.96 -14.33
CA GLY A 246 -8.06 16.89 -15.28
C GLY A 246 -9.05 17.83 -15.98
N GLU A 247 -10.35 17.58 -15.87
CA GLU A 247 -11.40 18.30 -16.59
C GLU A 247 -12.32 19.10 -15.65
N PRO A 248 -12.82 20.28 -16.06
CA PRO A 248 -13.74 21.09 -15.25
C PRO A 248 -15.04 20.37 -14.87
N PHE A 249 -15.48 19.42 -15.72
CA PHE A 249 -16.66 18.61 -15.50
C PHE A 249 -16.32 17.12 -15.33
N GLY A 250 -15.07 16.78 -15.03
CA GLY A 250 -14.62 15.40 -14.89
C GLY A 250 -15.29 14.68 -13.71
N PHE A 251 -15.54 13.39 -13.87
CA PHE A 251 -16.06 12.52 -12.82
C PHE A 251 -14.94 11.69 -12.21
N ARG A 252 -15.06 11.26 -10.96
CA ARG A 252 -14.02 10.46 -10.31
C ARG A 252 -14.31 8.98 -10.49
N ILE A 253 -13.28 8.17 -10.71
CA ILE A 253 -13.40 6.74 -11.00
C ILE A 253 -14.33 6.02 -10.02
N GLU A 254 -14.14 6.22 -8.72
CA GLU A 254 -14.94 5.49 -7.74
C GLU A 254 -16.37 6.00 -7.59
N SER A 255 -16.57 7.31 -7.65
CA SER A 255 -17.88 7.92 -7.38
C SER A 255 -18.76 8.00 -8.62
N GLY A 256 -18.19 8.03 -9.83
CA GLY A 256 -18.91 8.34 -11.05
C GLY A 256 -19.76 9.60 -10.88
N ARG A 257 -21.01 9.56 -11.34
CA ARG A 257 -21.98 10.65 -11.18
C ARG A 257 -22.61 10.75 -9.79
N ALA A 258 -22.28 9.84 -8.85
CA ALA A 258 -22.74 9.94 -7.46
C ALA A 258 -22.06 11.05 -6.67
N GLY A 259 -20.80 11.33 -7.02
CA GLY A 259 -19.93 12.22 -6.29
C GLY A 259 -19.84 13.61 -6.92
N PRO A 260 -18.90 14.43 -6.46
CA PRO A 260 -18.72 15.75 -7.00
C PRO A 260 -18.13 15.72 -8.40
N ARG A 261 -18.59 16.64 -9.23
CA ARG A 261 -18.12 16.89 -10.58
C ARG A 261 -17.05 17.97 -10.58
N GLY A 262 -15.98 17.75 -11.33
CA GLY A 262 -14.86 18.68 -11.43
C GLY A 262 -14.11 18.88 -10.11
N ASN A 263 -13.47 20.04 -9.98
CA ASN A 263 -12.56 20.33 -8.87
C ASN A 263 -13.03 21.49 -7.96
N ASP A 264 -14.23 22.02 -8.15
CA ASP A 264 -14.72 23.19 -7.39
C ASP A 264 -14.70 22.96 -5.88
N ARG A 265 -15.04 21.74 -5.44
CA ARG A 265 -14.98 21.36 -4.02
C ARG A 265 -13.55 21.37 -3.48
N ALA A 266 -12.58 20.89 -4.27
CA ALA A 266 -11.16 20.92 -3.88
C ALA A 266 -10.64 22.36 -3.79
N TYR A 267 -11.01 23.25 -4.72
CA TYR A 267 -10.69 24.68 -4.60
C TYR A 267 -11.27 25.29 -3.32
N ARG A 268 -12.55 25.03 -3.01
CA ARG A 268 -13.17 25.49 -1.74
C ARG A 268 -12.46 24.95 -0.50
N LEU A 269 -12.01 23.69 -0.53
CA LEU A 269 -11.22 23.09 0.54
C LEU A 269 -9.93 23.89 0.80
N PHE A 270 -9.16 24.20 -0.24
CA PHE A 270 -7.91 24.96 -0.08
C PHE A 270 -8.16 26.40 0.38
N ASP A 271 -9.24 27.05 -0.09
CA ASP A 271 -9.67 28.37 0.40
C ASP A 271 -10.01 28.34 1.90
N LEU A 272 -10.73 27.31 2.35
CA LEU A 272 -11.05 27.11 3.76
C LEU A 272 -9.81 26.83 4.59
N LEU A 273 -8.92 25.96 4.12
CA LEU A 273 -7.66 25.66 4.79
C LEU A 273 -6.78 26.91 4.94
N SER A 274 -6.76 27.78 3.93
CA SER A 274 -6.04 29.05 3.97
C SER A 274 -6.61 29.99 5.03
N LYS A 275 -7.94 30.02 5.20
CA LYS A 275 -8.60 30.80 6.26
C LYS A 275 -8.28 30.24 7.64
N GLU A 276 -8.29 28.91 7.79
CA GLU A 276 -7.94 28.25 9.05
C GLU A 276 -6.48 28.51 9.45
N HIS A 277 -5.57 28.53 8.47
CA HIS A 277 -4.18 28.91 8.67
C HIS A 277 -4.03 30.37 9.10
N ALA A 278 -4.75 31.30 8.46
CA ALA A 278 -4.71 32.71 8.81
C ALA A 278 -5.25 32.99 10.24
N ARG A 279 -6.23 32.21 10.69
CA ARG A 279 -6.80 32.31 12.05
C ARG A 279 -5.85 31.80 13.12
N ARG A 280 -5.24 30.64 12.89
CA ARG A 280 -4.22 30.04 13.76
C ARG A 280 -3.23 29.29 12.86
N PRO A 281 -1.95 29.70 12.78
CA PRO A 281 -1.01 29.08 11.86
C PRO A 281 -0.97 27.56 11.99
N LEU A 282 -0.91 26.90 10.83
CA LEU A 282 -0.63 25.48 10.69
C LEU A 282 0.89 25.32 10.65
N ASP A 283 1.39 24.27 11.28
CA ASP A 283 2.80 23.86 11.16
C ASP A 283 3.01 22.98 9.93
N LEU A 284 1.98 22.19 9.56
CA LEU A 284 2.04 21.23 8.47
C LEU A 284 0.67 21.02 7.82
N VAL A 285 0.67 20.76 6.52
CA VAL A 285 -0.46 20.17 5.79
C VAL A 285 0.01 18.82 5.26
N LEU A 286 -0.51 17.71 5.79
CA LEU A 286 -0.16 16.35 5.36
C LEU A 286 -1.27 15.79 4.48
N ILE A 287 -0.94 15.43 3.23
CA ILE A 287 -1.85 14.79 2.29
C ILE A 287 -1.46 13.31 2.11
N THR A 288 -2.27 12.40 2.64
CA THR A 288 -1.94 10.96 2.72
C THR A 288 -2.38 10.15 1.49
N GLY A 289 -2.00 10.61 0.30
CA GLY A 289 -2.21 9.89 -0.96
C GLY A 289 -3.49 10.23 -1.72
N ASP A 290 -3.54 9.71 -2.94
CA ASP A 290 -4.60 9.91 -3.93
C ASP A 290 -4.87 11.40 -4.18
N MET A 291 -3.78 12.13 -4.47
CA MET A 291 -3.88 13.50 -4.96
C MET A 291 -4.62 13.52 -6.30
N THR A 292 -4.31 12.57 -7.18
CA THR A 292 -4.89 12.45 -8.52
C THR A 292 -5.87 11.28 -8.61
N ASP A 293 -6.82 11.35 -9.53
CA ASP A 293 -7.76 10.24 -9.76
C ASP A 293 -7.15 9.13 -10.65
N ALA A 294 -6.19 9.44 -11.52
CA ALA A 294 -5.59 8.46 -12.43
C ALA A 294 -4.09 8.67 -12.75
N GLY A 295 -3.37 9.48 -11.95
CA GLY A 295 -1.95 9.77 -12.18
C GLY A 295 -1.66 10.51 -13.50
N ARG A 296 -2.66 11.22 -14.05
CA ARG A 296 -2.54 11.92 -15.34
C ARG A 296 -1.85 13.27 -15.18
N SER A 297 -1.16 13.72 -16.22
CA SER A 297 -0.47 15.03 -16.19
C SER A 297 -1.44 16.20 -15.99
N SER A 298 -2.63 16.15 -16.57
CA SER A 298 -3.66 17.18 -16.37
C SER A 298 -4.15 17.28 -14.92
N GLU A 299 -4.24 16.15 -14.21
CA GLU A 299 -4.67 16.10 -12.81
C GLU A 299 -3.59 16.72 -11.89
N TRP A 300 -2.32 16.43 -12.16
CA TRP A 300 -1.20 17.07 -11.47
C TRP A 300 -1.16 18.59 -11.71
N ILE A 301 -1.47 19.05 -12.93
CA ILE A 301 -1.54 20.49 -13.24
C ILE A 301 -2.61 21.19 -12.42
N GLU A 302 -3.80 20.60 -12.30
CA GLU A 302 -4.88 21.14 -11.47
C GLU A 302 -4.49 21.18 -9.99
N PHE A 303 -3.86 20.11 -9.48
CA PHE A 303 -3.35 20.08 -8.10
C PHE A 303 -2.31 21.19 -7.84
N PHE A 304 -1.34 21.38 -8.75
CA PHE A 304 -0.38 22.48 -8.61
C PHE A 304 -1.03 23.85 -8.72
N SER A 305 -2.07 24.00 -9.55
CA SER A 305 -2.81 25.24 -9.70
C SER A 305 -3.53 25.63 -8.40
N MET A 306 -4.05 24.64 -7.66
CA MET A 306 -4.62 24.87 -6.32
C MET A 306 -3.54 25.33 -5.33
N LEU A 307 -2.41 24.61 -5.24
CA LEU A 307 -1.33 24.98 -4.32
C LEU A 307 -0.71 26.35 -4.66
N ALA A 308 -0.61 26.69 -5.95
CA ALA A 308 -0.06 27.97 -6.40
C ALA A 308 -0.91 29.18 -5.94
N ARG A 309 -2.22 29.00 -5.71
CA ARG A 309 -3.09 30.05 -5.15
C ARG A 309 -2.84 30.31 -3.66
N HIS A 310 -2.16 29.39 -2.96
CA HIS A 310 -1.93 29.47 -1.53
C HIS A 310 -0.46 29.17 -1.18
N SER A 311 0.43 30.13 -1.43
CA SER A 311 1.89 29.99 -1.19
C SER A 311 2.23 29.56 0.24
N GLU A 312 1.54 30.10 1.24
CA GLU A 312 1.75 29.75 2.66
C GLU A 312 1.40 28.29 2.96
N LEU A 313 0.33 27.77 2.35
CA LEU A 313 -0.03 26.36 2.49
C LEU A 313 0.94 25.47 1.72
N ARG A 314 1.34 25.86 0.51
CA ARG A 314 2.33 25.14 -0.30
C ARG A 314 3.64 24.95 0.46
N ALA A 315 4.13 25.97 1.14
CA ALA A 315 5.37 25.91 1.93
C ALA A 315 5.33 24.88 3.07
N ARG A 316 4.14 24.48 3.51
CA ARG A 316 3.88 23.55 4.62
C ARG A 316 3.32 22.21 4.17
N THR A 317 3.10 22.02 2.88
CA THR A 317 2.43 20.82 2.36
C THR A 317 3.42 19.66 2.24
N LEU A 318 3.11 18.50 2.83
CA LEU A 318 3.76 17.24 2.52
C LEU A 318 2.76 16.30 1.86
N ILE A 319 3.20 15.56 0.84
CA ILE A 319 2.41 14.57 0.12
C ILE A 319 3.14 13.23 0.10
N LEU A 320 2.38 12.14 0.07
CA LEU A 320 2.86 10.78 -0.14
C LEU A 320 1.98 10.10 -1.20
N PRO A 321 2.45 9.06 -1.92
CA PRO A 321 1.69 8.48 -3.01
C PRO A 321 0.52 7.61 -2.52
N GLY A 322 -0.63 7.73 -3.17
CA GLY A 322 -1.71 6.73 -3.10
C GLY A 322 -1.78 5.84 -4.35
N ASN A 323 -2.74 4.91 -4.38
CA ASN A 323 -2.81 3.93 -5.46
C ASN A 323 -3.30 4.56 -6.77
N HIS A 324 -4.17 5.55 -6.73
CA HIS A 324 -4.62 6.27 -7.92
C HIS A 324 -3.53 7.14 -8.55
N ASP A 325 -2.52 7.54 -7.77
CA ASP A 325 -1.36 8.26 -8.28
C ASP A 325 -0.40 7.37 -9.10
N LEU A 326 -0.37 6.06 -8.84
CA LEU A 326 0.68 5.15 -9.31
C LEU A 326 0.19 4.01 -10.20
N ASN A 327 -0.85 3.32 -9.77
CA ASN A 327 -1.27 2.05 -10.34
C ASN A 327 -2.25 2.26 -11.51
N VAL A 328 -2.63 1.17 -12.17
CA VAL A 328 -3.52 1.24 -13.34
C VAL A 328 -4.96 1.52 -12.91
N VAL A 329 -5.48 2.64 -13.40
CA VAL A 329 -6.88 3.02 -13.25
C VAL A 329 -7.36 3.69 -14.54
N ASP A 330 -8.56 3.32 -14.98
CA ASP A 330 -9.20 3.89 -16.15
C ASP A 330 -10.69 4.01 -15.89
N ARG A 331 -11.20 5.24 -15.93
CA ARG A 331 -12.61 5.56 -15.72
C ARG A 331 -13.51 4.81 -16.70
N SER A 332 -13.09 4.78 -17.96
CA SER A 332 -13.87 4.26 -19.09
C SER A 332 -13.73 2.75 -19.29
N ASN A 333 -12.71 2.12 -18.70
CA ASN A 333 -12.41 0.71 -18.92
C ASN A 333 -11.93 0.04 -17.63
N PRO A 334 -12.85 -0.55 -16.84
CA PRO A 334 -12.46 -1.28 -15.62
C PRO A 334 -11.61 -2.52 -15.93
N ALA A 335 -11.63 -3.02 -17.18
CA ALA A 335 -10.84 -4.14 -17.65
C ALA A 335 -9.40 -3.77 -18.06
N ARG A 336 -8.99 -2.50 -17.90
CA ARG A 336 -7.65 -2.04 -18.25
C ARG A 336 -6.60 -2.89 -17.52
N LEU A 337 -5.71 -3.46 -18.31
CA LEU A 337 -4.63 -4.34 -17.89
C LEU A 337 -3.30 -3.81 -18.41
N GLU A 338 -2.32 -3.68 -17.53
CA GLU A 338 -0.93 -3.42 -17.89
C GLU A 338 -0.10 -4.68 -17.70
N LEU A 339 0.79 -4.98 -18.66
CA LEU A 339 1.73 -6.10 -18.50
C LEU A 339 2.83 -5.72 -17.50
N PRO A 340 3.46 -6.72 -16.84
CA PRO A 340 4.66 -6.48 -16.05
C PRO A 340 5.71 -5.73 -16.88
N ALA A 341 6.41 -4.78 -16.26
CA ALA A 341 7.38 -3.88 -16.91
C ALA A 341 6.78 -2.90 -17.95
N SER A 342 5.45 -2.70 -17.97
CA SER A 342 4.80 -1.60 -18.71
C SER A 342 5.44 -0.24 -18.35
N PRO A 343 5.84 0.59 -19.35
CA PRO A 343 6.43 1.89 -19.09
C PRO A 343 5.41 2.89 -18.51
N SER A 344 4.11 2.63 -18.62
CA SER A 344 3.05 3.55 -18.15
C SER A 344 3.03 3.69 -16.63
N LYS A 345 3.22 2.59 -15.89
CA LYS A 345 3.33 2.63 -14.43
C LYS A 345 4.57 3.40 -13.99
N GLN A 346 5.72 3.09 -14.61
CA GLN A 346 6.96 3.82 -14.34
C GLN A 346 6.77 5.32 -14.62
N LEU A 347 6.06 5.70 -15.68
CA LEU A 347 5.77 7.10 -15.98
C LEU A 347 4.92 7.76 -14.90
N ARG A 348 3.91 7.07 -14.35
CA ARG A 348 3.11 7.57 -13.22
C ARG A 348 3.97 7.75 -11.96
N GLN A 349 4.79 6.75 -11.61
CA GLN A 349 5.77 6.86 -10.51
C GLN A 349 6.68 8.07 -10.66
N LEU A 350 7.23 8.32 -11.86
CA LEU A 350 8.12 9.46 -12.10
C LEU A 350 7.40 10.80 -12.06
N ARG A 351 6.13 10.88 -12.48
CA ARG A 351 5.29 12.08 -12.29
C ARG A 351 5.07 12.36 -10.81
N THR A 352 4.69 11.34 -10.05
CA THR A 352 4.48 11.45 -8.60
C THR A 352 5.77 11.82 -7.87
N LEU A 353 6.91 11.24 -8.26
CA LEU A 353 8.23 11.60 -7.74
C LEU A 353 8.59 13.06 -8.04
N SER A 354 8.33 13.51 -9.27
CA SER A 354 8.55 14.90 -9.67
C SER A 354 7.64 15.85 -8.89
N ALA A 355 6.39 15.45 -8.62
CA ALA A 355 5.46 16.23 -7.82
C ALA A 355 5.88 16.34 -6.36
N MET A 356 6.33 15.23 -5.75
CA MET A 356 6.92 15.26 -4.42
C MET A 356 8.15 16.16 -4.39
N ALA A 357 9.08 16.03 -5.35
CA ALA A 357 10.24 16.92 -5.42
C ALA A 357 9.85 18.41 -5.53
N ALA A 358 8.81 18.74 -6.31
CA ALA A 358 8.34 20.12 -6.47
C ALA A 358 7.61 20.71 -5.26
N VAL A 359 6.98 19.85 -4.44
CA VAL A 359 6.19 20.27 -3.26
C VAL A 359 7.05 20.29 -2.00
N GLN A 360 7.90 19.28 -1.80
CA GLN A 360 8.62 19.04 -0.54
C GLN A 360 10.11 18.73 -0.70
N GLY A 361 10.66 18.78 -1.93
CA GLY A 361 11.99 18.27 -2.27
C GLY A 361 13.12 18.76 -1.38
N ASP A 362 13.13 20.04 -1.03
CA ASP A 362 14.19 20.67 -0.22
C ASP A 362 14.01 20.46 1.29
N ARG A 363 12.82 20.05 1.73
CA ARG A 363 12.47 19.92 3.16
C ARG A 363 12.59 18.50 3.67
N VAL A 364 12.35 17.51 2.82
CA VAL A 364 12.43 16.10 3.20
C VAL A 364 13.76 15.50 2.75
N ARG A 365 14.28 14.61 3.58
CA ARG A 365 15.52 13.87 3.34
C ARG A 365 15.20 12.40 3.11
N VAL A 366 16.01 11.73 2.31
CA VAL A 366 15.84 10.30 2.01
C VAL A 366 16.83 9.46 2.83
N PHE A 367 16.40 8.27 3.24
CA PHE A 367 17.28 7.36 3.97
C PHE A 367 18.43 6.87 3.07
N ASP A 368 19.67 7.03 3.54
CA ASP A 368 20.84 6.46 2.92
C ASP A 368 21.12 5.07 3.50
N ARG A 369 20.87 4.05 2.67
CA ARG A 369 21.03 2.65 3.04
C ARG A 369 22.51 2.25 3.19
N ALA A 370 23.45 2.96 2.57
CA ALA A 370 24.87 2.66 2.70
C ALA A 370 25.40 3.05 4.07
N THR A 371 25.03 4.25 4.52
CA THR A 371 25.43 4.77 5.84
C THR A 371 24.48 4.37 6.97
N GLN A 372 23.28 3.87 6.65
CA GLN A 372 22.18 3.64 7.60
C GLN A 372 21.82 4.92 8.36
N ARG A 373 21.80 6.06 7.64
CA ARG A 373 21.53 7.38 8.22
C ARG A 373 20.62 8.20 7.32
N LEU A 374 20.13 9.32 7.84
CA LEU A 374 19.37 10.27 7.02
C LEU A 374 20.32 10.97 6.04
N GLY A 375 20.14 10.70 4.75
CA GLY A 375 20.97 11.18 3.65
C GLY A 375 20.51 12.53 3.11
N GLU A 376 20.86 12.82 1.86
CA GLU A 376 20.52 14.06 1.14
C GLU A 376 19.01 14.37 1.06
N THR A 377 18.67 15.58 0.66
CA THR A 377 17.30 15.99 0.36
C THR A 377 16.73 15.21 -0.82
N LEU A 378 15.40 15.11 -0.93
CA LEU A 378 14.78 14.47 -2.09
C LEU A 378 15.16 15.19 -3.40
N ALA A 379 15.26 16.52 -3.38
CA ALA A 379 15.67 17.30 -4.55
C ALA A 379 17.10 16.93 -5.02
N GLU A 380 18.06 16.86 -4.09
CA GLU A 380 19.44 16.42 -4.37
C GLU A 380 19.49 14.98 -4.91
N ARG A 381 18.72 14.05 -4.32
CA ARG A 381 18.63 12.66 -4.77
C ARG A 381 18.12 12.53 -6.22
N VAL A 382 17.15 13.36 -6.61
CA VAL A 382 16.49 13.27 -7.92
C VAL A 382 17.26 14.04 -9.00
N ALA A 383 17.99 15.10 -8.65
CA ALA A 383 18.68 15.98 -9.59
C ALA A 383 19.57 15.25 -10.63
N PRO A 384 20.39 14.24 -10.26
CA PRO A 384 21.22 13.50 -11.22
C PRO A 384 20.43 12.76 -12.30
N TYR A 385 19.14 12.50 -12.07
CA TYR A 385 18.26 11.74 -12.95
C TYR A 385 17.33 12.64 -13.78
N ALA A 386 17.40 13.97 -13.64
CA ALA A 386 16.44 14.89 -14.26
C ALA A 386 16.34 14.73 -15.79
N ASP A 387 17.48 14.64 -16.49
CA ASP A 387 17.49 14.44 -17.95
C ASP A 387 16.97 13.06 -18.35
N LEU A 388 17.28 12.04 -17.56
CA LEU A 388 16.78 10.68 -17.79
C LEU A 388 15.25 10.63 -17.62
N ILE A 389 14.72 11.24 -16.57
CA ILE A 389 13.28 11.34 -16.32
C ILE A 389 12.58 12.07 -17.47
N ARG A 390 13.11 13.21 -17.92
CA ARG A 390 12.56 13.98 -19.04
C ARG A 390 12.55 13.15 -20.32
N SER A 391 13.68 12.52 -20.66
CA SER A 391 13.79 11.67 -21.86
C SER A 391 12.83 10.48 -21.83
N PHE A 392 12.63 9.87 -20.66
CA PHE A 392 11.68 8.78 -20.48
C PHE A 392 10.23 9.25 -20.66
N ALA A 393 9.89 10.43 -20.13
CA ALA A 393 8.56 11.01 -20.27
C ALA A 393 8.21 11.32 -21.74
N ASP A 394 9.18 11.82 -22.52
CA ASP A 394 8.97 12.19 -23.93
C ASP A 394 8.95 10.98 -24.87
N GLN A 395 9.88 10.02 -24.68
CA GLN A 395 10.12 8.95 -25.65
C GLN A 395 9.51 7.59 -25.24
N LYS A 396 9.16 7.40 -23.96
CA LYS A 396 8.74 6.12 -23.36
C LYS A 396 9.66 4.93 -23.70
N ARG A 397 10.94 5.19 -23.98
CA ARG A 397 11.90 4.14 -24.32
C ARG A 397 12.28 3.37 -23.06
N LEU A 398 12.29 2.04 -23.16
CA LEU A 398 12.64 1.12 -22.07
C LEU A 398 14.13 1.17 -21.67
N VAL A 399 14.94 1.97 -22.36
CA VAL A 399 16.37 2.10 -22.07
C VAL A 399 16.54 2.72 -20.68
N ARG A 400 17.19 1.98 -19.77
CA ARG A 400 17.43 2.35 -18.36
C ARG A 400 16.16 2.43 -17.48
N SER A 401 15.09 1.71 -17.82
CA SER A 401 13.90 1.61 -16.96
C SER A 401 14.21 1.04 -15.57
N THR A 402 15.14 0.09 -15.48
CA THR A 402 15.60 -0.49 -14.20
C THR A 402 16.19 0.57 -13.28
N GLU A 403 16.98 1.49 -13.81
CA GLU A 403 17.61 2.56 -13.02
C GLU A 403 16.56 3.55 -12.47
N LEU A 404 15.52 3.85 -13.25
CA LEU A 404 14.39 4.68 -12.81
C LEU A 404 13.54 3.96 -11.76
N ALA A 405 13.37 2.64 -11.88
CA ALA A 405 12.69 1.81 -10.88
C ALA A 405 13.48 1.76 -9.56
N GLU A 406 14.81 1.64 -9.64
CA GLU A 406 15.70 1.71 -8.49
C GLU A 406 15.67 3.09 -7.83
N LEU A 407 15.69 4.18 -8.61
CA LEU A 407 15.51 5.53 -8.10
C LEU A 407 14.23 5.64 -7.28
N TRP A 408 13.09 5.24 -7.84
CA TRP A 408 11.80 5.26 -7.14
C TRP A 408 11.85 4.48 -5.81
N ALA A 409 12.33 3.24 -5.85
CA ALA A 409 12.41 2.39 -4.66
C ALA A 409 13.35 2.95 -3.58
N ASN A 410 14.41 3.65 -3.97
CA ASN A 410 15.38 4.25 -3.05
C ASN A 410 15.03 5.67 -2.59
N CYS A 411 13.88 6.21 -3.02
CA CYS A 411 13.36 7.49 -2.53
C CYS A 411 12.46 7.35 -1.29
N PHE A 412 12.30 6.14 -0.74
CA PHE A 412 11.50 5.91 0.47
C PHE A 412 12.33 5.18 1.55
N PRO A 413 12.07 5.45 2.84
CA PRO A 413 11.19 6.50 3.35
C PRO A 413 11.73 7.91 3.07
N GLN A 414 10.82 8.88 2.84
CA GLN A 414 11.16 10.31 2.90
C GLN A 414 10.86 10.81 4.31
N VAL A 415 11.71 11.68 4.83
CA VAL A 415 11.64 12.10 6.23
C VAL A 415 11.77 13.60 6.35
N LEU A 416 10.78 14.24 6.96
CA LEU A 416 10.94 15.56 7.56
C LEU A 416 11.53 15.35 8.96
N PRO A 417 12.81 15.67 9.20
CA PRO A 417 13.39 15.52 10.53
C PRO A 417 12.71 16.49 11.52
N PRO A 418 12.67 16.15 12.82
CA PRO A 418 12.19 17.07 13.83
C PRO A 418 13.06 18.34 13.86
N ALA A 419 12.45 19.50 14.07
CA ALA A 419 13.16 20.79 14.09
C ALA A 419 14.11 20.94 15.29
N HIS A 420 13.88 20.20 16.36
CA HIS A 420 14.67 20.16 17.60
C HIS A 420 14.52 18.79 18.29
N ASP A 421 15.31 18.50 19.32
CA ASP A 421 15.43 17.16 19.92
C ASP A 421 14.11 16.58 20.47
N HIS A 422 13.23 17.43 21.03
CA HIS A 422 11.88 17.06 21.50
C HIS A 422 10.79 17.40 20.47
N GLY A 423 11.16 17.47 19.18
CA GLY A 423 10.28 17.88 18.10
C GLY A 423 9.49 16.73 17.50
N LEU A 424 8.54 17.10 16.65
CA LEU A 424 7.77 16.17 15.83
C LEU A 424 8.42 16.03 14.45
N GLY A 425 8.84 14.81 14.10
CA GLY A 425 9.27 14.45 12.75
C GLY A 425 8.16 13.75 11.97
N VAL A 426 8.34 13.59 10.65
CA VAL A 426 7.36 12.92 9.77
C VAL A 426 8.07 11.93 8.86
N PHE A 427 7.63 10.67 8.90
CA PHE A 427 7.94 9.66 7.89
C PHE A 427 6.85 9.65 6.82
N LEU A 428 7.24 9.69 5.55
CA LEU A 428 6.37 9.54 4.39
C LEU A 428 6.73 8.22 3.71
N LEU A 429 5.82 7.25 3.80
CA LEU A 429 6.01 5.90 3.29
C LEU A 429 5.24 5.68 1.99
N ASN A 430 5.80 4.86 1.11
CA ASN A 430 5.07 4.31 -0.03
C ASN A 430 4.41 2.99 0.39
N SER A 431 3.10 3.01 0.62
CA SER A 431 2.36 1.80 1.00
C SER A 431 1.69 1.07 -0.17
N ASN A 432 1.99 1.45 -1.41
CA ASN A 432 1.35 0.89 -2.60
C ASN A 432 1.94 -0.47 -2.97
N ALA A 433 1.09 -1.50 -3.06
CA ALA A 433 1.49 -2.73 -3.71
C ALA A 433 1.47 -2.54 -5.23
N GLU A 434 2.33 -3.29 -5.93
CA GLU A 434 2.32 -3.26 -7.38
C GLU A 434 1.06 -3.91 -7.93
N SER A 435 0.29 -3.15 -8.72
CA SER A 435 -0.91 -3.66 -9.38
C SER A 435 -0.82 -3.56 -10.91
N ASN A 436 -1.23 -4.65 -11.57
CA ASN A 436 -1.35 -4.75 -13.02
C ASN A 436 -2.83 -4.73 -13.48
N PHE A 437 -3.77 -4.85 -12.53
CA PHE A 437 -5.21 -4.90 -12.77
C PHE A 437 -5.91 -3.82 -11.94
N SER A 438 -6.93 -3.17 -12.50
CA SER A 438 -7.75 -2.21 -11.74
C SER A 438 -8.40 -2.84 -10.50
N PHE A 439 -8.70 -4.14 -10.51
CA PHE A 439 -9.28 -4.86 -9.36
C PHE A 439 -8.30 -5.03 -8.19
N THR A 440 -7.00 -5.16 -8.47
CA THR A 440 -5.97 -5.28 -7.42
C THR A 440 -5.35 -3.92 -7.06
N ASN A 441 -5.92 -2.83 -7.59
CA ASN A 441 -5.41 -1.47 -7.43
C ASN A 441 -5.37 -1.00 -5.97
N ALA A 442 -6.34 -1.44 -5.16
CA ALA A 442 -6.49 -1.03 -3.77
C ALA A 442 -5.57 -1.78 -2.78
N LEU A 443 -4.73 -2.69 -3.27
CA LEU A 443 -3.84 -3.46 -2.41
C LEU A 443 -2.64 -2.61 -1.95
N GLY A 444 -2.40 -2.62 -0.64
CA GLY A 444 -1.25 -1.98 -0.04
C GLY A 444 -0.28 -2.96 0.62
N MET A 445 1.00 -2.58 0.70
CA MET A 445 2.06 -3.30 1.41
C MET A 445 3.12 -2.32 1.91
N LEU A 446 3.74 -2.61 3.05
CA LEU A 446 4.96 -1.92 3.49
C LEU A 446 6.17 -2.86 3.53
N PRO A 447 7.28 -2.57 2.82
CA PRO A 447 8.49 -3.39 2.87
C PRO A 447 9.15 -3.40 4.26
N THR A 448 9.83 -4.50 4.62
CA THR A 448 10.58 -4.57 5.90
C THR A 448 11.73 -3.60 5.93
N GLU A 449 12.35 -3.35 4.78
CA GLU A 449 13.47 -2.41 4.73
C GLU A 449 13.07 -0.99 5.15
N ASP A 450 11.84 -0.57 4.86
CA ASP A 450 11.36 0.78 5.21
C ASP A 450 11.08 0.89 6.71
N LEU A 451 10.58 -0.18 7.34
CA LEU A 451 10.45 -0.23 8.81
C LEU A 451 11.80 -0.28 9.53
N LYS A 452 12.79 -0.96 8.94
CA LYS A 452 14.18 -0.94 9.46
C LYS A 452 14.79 0.45 9.34
N ALA A 453 14.60 1.12 8.20
CA ALA A 453 15.04 2.50 7.98
C ALA A 453 14.39 3.44 9.00
N LEU A 454 13.09 3.32 9.23
CA LEU A 454 12.36 4.09 10.25
C LEU A 454 13.01 3.92 11.63
N ARG A 455 13.27 2.69 12.07
CA ARG A 455 13.93 2.44 13.38
C ARG A 455 15.33 3.07 13.45
N SER A 456 16.14 2.87 12.41
CA SER A 456 17.49 3.43 12.32
C SER A 456 17.49 4.98 12.36
N ILE A 457 16.46 5.62 11.83
CA ILE A 457 16.29 7.08 11.92
C ILE A 457 15.82 7.48 13.33
N MET A 458 14.87 6.76 13.92
CA MET A 458 14.42 7.04 15.30
C MET A 458 15.55 6.94 16.32
N ASP A 459 16.52 6.04 16.11
CA ASP A 459 17.70 5.90 16.97
C ASP A 459 18.64 7.13 16.89
N GLN A 460 18.61 7.87 15.79
CA GLN A 460 19.36 9.14 15.64
C GLN A 460 18.67 10.31 16.35
N TYR A 461 17.39 10.19 16.68
CA TYR A 461 16.58 11.20 17.35
C TYR A 461 15.84 10.57 18.55
N PRO A 462 16.55 10.19 19.63
CA PRO A 462 16.00 9.34 20.69
C PRO A 462 14.82 9.95 21.45
N THR A 463 14.71 11.29 21.48
CA THR A 463 13.69 12.05 22.22
C THR A 463 12.60 12.65 21.34
N ALA A 464 12.64 12.40 20.02
CA ALA A 464 11.65 12.95 19.10
C ALA A 464 10.38 12.09 19.03
N GLY A 465 9.25 12.74 18.78
CA GLY A 465 8.00 12.11 18.38
C GLY A 465 7.89 12.04 16.86
N TRP A 466 7.09 11.11 16.33
CA TRP A 466 6.98 10.89 14.89
C TRP A 466 5.56 10.65 14.39
N ILE A 467 5.21 11.35 13.31
CA ILE A 467 4.11 10.94 12.43
C ILE A 467 4.62 9.90 11.44
N VAL A 468 3.89 8.80 11.29
CA VAL A 468 4.10 7.81 10.23
C VAL A 468 2.97 7.94 9.21
N GLY A 469 3.24 8.69 8.14
CA GLY A 469 2.34 8.88 7.02
C GLY A 469 2.40 7.72 6.04
N LEU A 470 1.25 7.16 5.69
CA LEU A 470 1.08 6.22 4.58
C LEU A 470 -0.32 6.35 3.98
N HIS A 471 -0.61 5.72 2.84
CA HIS A 471 -1.93 5.85 2.19
C HIS A 471 -2.96 4.82 2.68
N HIS A 472 -2.69 3.54 2.44
CA HIS A 472 -3.57 2.43 2.84
C HIS A 472 -3.71 2.31 4.36
N HIS A 473 -4.87 1.86 4.85
CA HIS A 473 -5.03 1.64 6.28
C HIS A 473 -4.27 0.39 6.76
N LEU A 474 -3.72 0.47 7.98
CA LEU A 474 -2.91 -0.60 8.55
C LEU A 474 -3.72 -1.88 8.81
N ILE A 475 -4.92 -1.76 9.38
CA ILE A 475 -5.72 -2.88 9.84
C ILE A 475 -7.20 -2.55 9.73
N GLU A 476 -8.05 -3.57 9.55
CA GLU A 476 -9.50 -3.37 9.40
C GLU A 476 -10.13 -2.87 10.71
N TYR A 477 -10.95 -1.82 10.60
CA TYR A 477 -11.54 -1.18 11.76
C TYR A 477 -12.69 -1.98 12.37
N PRO A 478 -12.92 -1.83 13.68
CA PRO A 478 -14.07 -2.39 14.38
C PRO A 478 -15.41 -1.71 14.05
N MET A 479 -15.61 -1.26 12.81
CA MET A 479 -16.81 -0.55 12.39
C MET A 479 -17.78 -1.44 11.60
N PRO A 480 -19.10 -1.29 11.78
CA PRO A 480 -20.08 -1.95 10.92
C PRO A 480 -19.88 -1.52 9.45
N VAL A 481 -19.98 -2.48 8.53
CA VAL A 481 -19.93 -2.25 7.08
C VAL A 481 -21.20 -2.81 6.44
N ALA A 482 -21.62 -2.25 5.32
CA ALA A 482 -22.81 -2.71 4.62
C ALA A 482 -22.55 -4.04 3.89
N SER A 483 -21.33 -4.21 3.35
CA SER A 483 -20.92 -5.39 2.60
C SER A 483 -19.55 -5.95 3.05
N LEU A 484 -19.34 -7.26 2.89
CA LEU A 484 -18.04 -7.89 3.19
C LEU A 484 -16.93 -7.36 2.28
N SER A 485 -17.27 -7.01 1.05
CA SER A 485 -16.34 -6.42 0.08
C SER A 485 -15.71 -5.11 0.55
N GLU A 486 -16.34 -4.37 1.48
CA GLU A 486 -15.75 -3.16 2.06
C GLU A 486 -14.61 -3.44 3.06
N ARG A 487 -14.39 -4.71 3.44
CA ARG A 487 -13.34 -5.14 4.40
C ARG A 487 -12.22 -5.95 3.75
N ILE A 488 -12.40 -6.40 2.51
CA ILE A 488 -11.44 -7.29 1.85
C ILE A 488 -10.65 -6.49 0.82
N GLY A 489 -9.32 -6.54 0.92
CA GLY A 489 -8.41 -5.99 -0.09
C GLY A 489 -8.16 -4.49 -0.03
N THR A 490 -8.57 -3.83 1.06
CA THR A 490 -8.35 -2.39 1.27
C THR A 490 -7.31 -2.08 2.36
N ALA A 491 -7.09 -3.02 3.28
CA ALA A 491 -6.03 -2.92 4.29
C ALA A 491 -4.68 -3.34 3.72
N LEU A 492 -3.60 -2.93 4.36
CA LEU A 492 -2.28 -3.48 4.07
C LEU A 492 -2.29 -5.01 4.17
N ILE A 493 -1.78 -5.67 3.13
CA ILE A 493 -1.62 -7.12 3.06
C ILE A 493 -0.81 -7.64 4.26
N ASN A 494 0.24 -6.92 4.65
CA ASN A 494 1.08 -7.25 5.80
C ASN A 494 0.80 -6.35 7.02
N GLY A 495 -0.38 -5.74 7.08
CA GLY A 495 -0.75 -4.73 8.07
C GLY A 495 -0.61 -5.16 9.54
N SER A 496 -1.12 -6.34 9.90
CA SER A 496 -0.96 -6.88 11.26
C SER A 496 0.53 -7.08 11.62
N TRP A 497 1.37 -7.44 10.66
CA TRP A 497 2.81 -7.54 10.90
C TRP A 497 3.44 -6.16 11.11
N VAL A 498 3.06 -5.16 10.31
CA VAL A 498 3.52 -3.77 10.48
C VAL A 498 3.18 -3.27 11.89
N VAL A 499 1.93 -3.45 12.35
CA VAL A 499 1.51 -3.03 13.70
C VAL A 499 2.39 -3.70 14.78
N ARG A 500 2.65 -5.01 14.66
CA ARG A 500 3.55 -5.70 15.61
C ARG A 500 4.98 -5.16 15.56
N GLN A 501 5.48 -4.78 14.39
CA GLN A 501 6.81 -4.17 14.26
C GLN A 501 6.88 -2.74 14.83
N LEU A 502 5.77 -1.99 14.80
CA LEU A 502 5.74 -0.63 15.35
C LEU A 502 5.47 -0.61 16.86
N ASN A 503 4.76 -1.61 17.40
CA ASN A 503 4.38 -1.69 18.82
C ASN A 503 5.51 -1.43 19.84
N PRO A 504 6.75 -1.94 19.67
CA PRO A 504 7.83 -1.69 20.62
C PRO A 504 8.22 -0.21 20.78
N VAL A 505 7.94 0.63 19.77
CA VAL A 505 8.27 2.06 19.76
C VAL A 505 7.03 2.95 19.63
N ALA A 506 5.84 2.35 19.71
CA ALA A 506 4.59 2.97 19.32
C ALA A 506 4.15 4.15 20.19
N VAL A 507 4.65 4.27 21.43
CA VAL A 507 4.39 5.46 22.27
C VAL A 507 4.96 6.74 21.65
N ARG A 508 5.96 6.63 20.76
CA ARG A 508 6.58 7.75 20.05
C ARG A 508 6.00 7.95 18.65
N LEU A 509 4.94 7.22 18.29
CA LEU A 509 4.40 7.16 16.92
C LEU A 509 2.92 7.51 16.86
N LEU A 510 2.55 8.32 15.88
CA LEU A 510 1.19 8.51 15.41
C LEU A 510 1.09 8.12 13.93
N VAL A 511 0.29 7.12 13.60
CA VAL A 511 0.08 6.72 12.20
C VAL A 511 -1.05 7.56 11.61
N MET A 512 -0.80 8.18 10.45
CA MET A 512 -1.79 8.98 9.73
C MET A 512 -1.93 8.45 8.29
N HIS A 513 -3.16 8.14 7.86
CA HIS A 513 -3.41 7.58 6.52
C HIS A 513 -4.80 7.92 5.97
N GLY A 514 -5.17 7.43 4.77
CA GLY A 514 -6.52 7.54 4.20
C GLY A 514 -7.00 6.27 3.48
N HIS A 515 -7.22 6.35 2.15
CA HIS A 515 -7.61 5.26 1.22
C HIS A 515 -9.09 4.83 1.25
N ARG A 516 -9.75 4.82 2.42
CA ARG A 516 -11.16 4.37 2.48
C ARG A 516 -12.21 5.48 2.34
N HIS A 517 -11.76 6.73 2.27
CA HIS A 517 -12.62 7.92 2.27
C HIS A 517 -13.48 8.09 3.53
N ILE A 518 -13.18 7.33 4.60
CA ILE A 518 -13.87 7.37 5.88
C ILE A 518 -12.88 7.65 7.00
N ASP A 519 -13.37 8.35 8.01
CA ASP A 519 -12.60 8.65 9.20
C ASP A 519 -12.66 7.54 10.23
N TRP A 520 -11.53 7.35 10.91
CA TRP A 520 -11.43 6.50 12.07
C TRP A 520 -10.25 6.92 12.92
N ILE A 521 -10.47 7.06 14.22
CA ILE A 521 -9.42 7.40 15.18
C ILE A 521 -9.45 6.35 16.27
N GLY A 522 -8.30 5.71 16.47
CA GLY A 522 -8.20 4.61 17.41
C GLY A 522 -6.78 4.23 17.72
N ARG A 523 -6.62 3.06 18.33
CA ARG A 523 -5.32 2.49 18.66
C ARG A 523 -5.31 0.98 18.53
N ALA A 524 -4.14 0.43 18.29
CA ALA A 524 -3.83 -0.99 18.47
C ALA A 524 -2.71 -1.09 19.51
N GLY A 525 -3.06 -1.42 20.76
CA GLY A 525 -2.12 -1.32 21.87
C GLY A 525 -1.72 0.15 22.12
N PRO A 526 -0.43 0.47 22.28
CA PRO A 526 0.04 1.86 22.41
C PRO A 526 0.02 2.64 21.09
N LEU A 527 -0.04 1.99 19.93
CA LEU A 527 0.03 2.65 18.62
C LEU A 527 -1.26 3.40 18.30
N GLN A 528 -1.18 4.72 18.17
CA GLN A 528 -2.30 5.56 17.72
C GLN A 528 -2.39 5.58 16.20
N ILE A 529 -3.61 5.53 15.67
CA ILE A 529 -3.90 5.48 14.23
C ILE A 529 -5.04 6.46 13.93
N VAL A 530 -4.82 7.31 12.93
CA VAL A 530 -5.75 8.32 12.43
C VAL A 530 -5.95 8.12 10.93
N SER A 531 -7.19 7.84 10.54
CA SER A 531 -7.66 7.80 9.16
C SER A 531 -8.36 9.10 8.84
N ALA A 532 -7.90 9.79 7.79
CA ALA A 532 -8.61 10.94 7.25
C ALA A 532 -9.81 10.48 6.39
N PRO A 533 -10.95 11.18 6.48
CA PRO A 533 -11.99 11.08 5.48
C PRO A 533 -11.52 11.81 4.21
N SER A 534 -12.21 11.58 3.09
CA SER A 534 -11.97 12.44 1.93
C SER A 534 -12.71 13.78 2.10
N PRO A 535 -12.05 14.92 1.91
CA PRO A 535 -12.71 16.22 1.85
C PRO A 535 -13.39 16.48 0.51
N VAL A 536 -13.18 15.61 -0.48
CA VAL A 536 -13.77 15.74 -1.81
C VAL A 536 -14.80 14.64 -2.03
N MET A 537 -14.38 13.39 -1.89
CA MET A 537 -15.17 12.17 -2.05
C MET A 537 -16.07 11.91 -0.82
N GLY A 538 -16.93 10.89 -0.93
CA GLY A 538 -17.75 10.42 0.19
C GLY A 538 -19.04 11.20 0.45
N ALA A 539 -19.28 12.29 -0.30
CA ALA A 539 -20.50 13.09 -0.24
C ALA A 539 -20.98 13.46 -1.64
N ARG A 540 -22.30 13.51 -1.87
CA ARG A 540 -22.88 13.95 -3.17
C ARG A 540 -22.52 15.41 -3.43
N GLU A 541 -22.66 15.88 -4.67
CA GLU A 541 -22.33 17.26 -5.11
C GLU A 541 -22.79 18.35 -4.13
N CYS A 542 -24.03 18.26 -3.63
CA CYS A 542 -24.63 19.25 -2.73
C CYS A 542 -24.41 18.97 -1.23
N ASP A 543 -23.94 17.78 -0.86
CA ASP A 543 -23.74 17.38 0.53
C ASP A 543 -22.39 17.92 1.05
N GLU A 544 -22.30 18.10 2.37
CA GLU A 544 -21.05 18.49 3.03
C GLU A 544 -20.07 17.31 3.12
N SER A 545 -18.79 17.60 2.95
CA SER A 545 -17.66 16.72 3.29
C SER A 545 -16.85 17.35 4.42
N CYS A 546 -15.72 16.75 4.80
CA CYS A 546 -14.90 17.28 5.90
C CYS A 546 -13.43 16.86 5.81
N PHE A 547 -12.59 17.54 6.58
CA PHE A 547 -11.23 17.13 6.92
C PHE A 547 -10.93 17.46 8.39
N TYR A 548 -9.77 17.03 8.87
CA TYR A 548 -9.34 17.23 10.24
C TYR A 548 -8.12 18.14 10.36
N ILE A 549 -8.10 18.95 11.41
CA ILE A 549 -6.91 19.61 11.93
C ILE A 549 -6.64 19.03 13.32
N HIS A 550 -5.42 18.57 13.54
CA HIS A 550 -4.96 17.90 14.75
C HIS A 550 -3.96 18.79 15.48
N ASP A 551 -4.13 18.94 16.79
CA ASP A 551 -3.06 19.42 17.66
C ASP A 551 -2.35 18.21 18.26
N ILE A 552 -1.06 18.07 17.98
CA ILE A 552 -0.22 16.94 18.38
C ILE A 552 0.87 17.45 19.31
N ASP A 553 1.01 16.84 20.49
CA ASP A 553 2.11 17.10 21.40
C ASP A 553 3.19 16.01 21.33
N VAL A 554 4.39 16.39 21.76
CA VAL A 554 5.51 15.50 21.98
C VAL A 554 6.01 15.77 23.40
N SER A 555 6.00 14.75 24.26
CA SER A 555 6.51 14.86 25.63
C SER A 555 8.05 14.98 25.65
N PRO A 556 8.67 15.42 26.75
CA PRO A 556 10.13 15.39 26.90
C PRO A 556 10.74 14.00 26.66
N GLU A 557 10.00 12.93 26.95
CA GLU A 557 10.35 11.52 26.73
C GLU A 557 10.09 11.05 25.27
N GLY A 558 9.60 11.93 24.41
CA GLY A 558 9.30 11.66 23.01
C GLY A 558 7.93 10.99 22.78
N GLU A 559 7.07 10.91 23.80
CA GLU A 559 5.74 10.35 23.65
C GLU A 559 4.86 11.26 22.79
N VAL A 560 4.18 10.70 21.80
CA VAL A 560 3.29 11.44 20.89
C VAL A 560 1.86 11.33 21.38
N GLY A 561 1.18 12.46 21.52
CA GLY A 561 -0.22 12.52 21.90
C GLY A 561 -1.07 13.36 20.95
N LEU A 562 -2.21 12.81 20.54
CA LEU A 562 -3.28 13.60 19.92
C LEU A 562 -4.06 14.36 21.01
N VAL A 563 -3.81 15.67 21.12
CA VAL A 563 -4.37 16.54 22.18
C VAL A 563 -5.76 17.04 21.82
N HIS A 564 -5.91 17.56 20.61
CA HIS A 564 -7.16 18.15 20.13
C HIS A 564 -7.43 17.79 18.67
N LEU A 565 -8.71 17.63 18.35
CA LEU A 565 -9.21 17.27 17.03
C LEU A 565 -10.28 18.28 16.61
N GLU A 566 -10.02 19.03 15.54
CA GLU A 566 -10.95 19.97 14.94
C GLU A 566 -11.47 19.42 13.61
N LYS A 567 -12.79 19.23 13.51
CA LYS A 567 -13.45 18.79 12.27
C LYS A 567 -13.87 20.02 11.46
N ILE A 568 -13.28 20.22 10.29
CA ILE A 568 -13.62 21.32 9.39
C ILE A 568 -14.57 20.79 8.31
N ARG A 569 -15.72 21.42 8.16
CA ARG A 569 -16.73 21.08 7.13
C ARG A 569 -16.40 21.79 5.83
N VAL A 570 -16.50 21.06 4.72
CA VAL A 570 -16.35 21.59 3.36
C VAL A 570 -17.73 21.58 2.71
N PRO A 571 -18.28 22.76 2.31
CA PRO A 571 -19.61 22.84 1.78
C PRO A 571 -19.71 22.24 0.36
N GLY A 572 -20.83 21.58 0.10
CA GLY A 572 -21.27 21.17 -1.23
C GLY A 572 -21.57 22.36 -2.13
N LYS A 573 -21.96 22.07 -3.38
CA LYS A 573 -22.41 23.11 -4.31
C LYS A 573 -23.83 23.57 -3.94
N ASN A 574 -24.08 24.88 -3.96
CA ASN A 574 -25.43 25.41 -3.74
C ASN A 574 -26.36 24.97 -4.89
N PRO A 575 -27.51 24.34 -4.60
CA PRO A 575 -28.43 23.84 -5.63
C PRO A 575 -29.10 24.95 -6.45
N VAL A 576 -29.02 26.21 -6.02
CA VAL A 576 -29.64 27.37 -6.68
C VAL A 576 -28.82 27.89 -7.87
N VAL A 577 -27.60 27.38 -8.08
CA VAL A 577 -26.74 27.71 -9.23
C VAL A 577 -26.48 26.44 -10.05
N ALA A 578 -27.52 25.95 -10.72
CA ALA A 578 -27.44 24.85 -11.69
C ALA A 578 -28.07 25.28 -13.01
#